data_AF-A0A5K0UZG9-F1
#
_entry.id   AF-A0A5K0UZG9-F1
#
_cell.length_a   1.000
_cell.length_b   1.000
_cell.length_c   1.000
_cell.angle_alpha   90.00
_cell.angle_beta   90.00
_cell.angle_gamma   90.00
#
_symmetry.space_group_name_H-M   'P 1'
#
loop_
_entity.id
_entity.type
_entity.pdbx_description
1 polymer ?
#
loop_
_entity_poly.entity_id
_entity_poly.type
_entity_poly.pdbx_seq_one_letter_code
_entity_poly.pdbx_strand_id
1 'polypeptide(L)' 'AIVKESMCLYPATPLLLPHESMEPVQLAGFEVPVGSTLFVNVWKIHRDPTFWTDPEEFKPKRFLCSRNELTSFG' A
#
# COMPACT_ATOMS: atom_id res chain seq x y z
N ALA A 1 -6.17 -13.93 -1.42
CA ALA A 1 -7.26 -12.99 -1.10
C ALA A 1 -7.33 -12.68 0.39
N ILE A 2 -7.72 -13.65 1.24
CA ILE A 2 -7.89 -13.47 2.69
C ILE A 2 -6.67 -12.81 3.36
N VAL A 3 -5.48 -13.41 3.23
CA VAL A 3 -4.25 -12.87 3.85
C VAL A 3 -3.93 -11.45 3.35
N LYS A 4 -4.12 -11.19 2.05
CA LYS A 4 -3.90 -9.86 1.45
C LYS A 4 -4.87 -8.82 2.02
N GLU A 5 -6.14 -9.18 2.18
CA GLU A 5 -7.15 -8.31 2.79
C GLU A 5 -6.87 -8.05 4.27
N SER A 6 -6.47 -9.08 5.01
CA SER A 6 -6.08 -8.94 6.41
C SER A 6 -4.91 -7.97 6.57
N MET A 7 -3.90 -8.06 5.72
CA MET A 7 -2.77 -7.10 5.71
C MET A 7 -3.17 -5.71 5.20
N CYS A 8 -4.18 -5.61 4.33
CA CYS A 8 -4.71 -4.33 3.88
C CYS A 8 -5.32 -3.56 5.07
N LEU A 9 -6.22 -4.21 5.82
CA LEU A 9 -6.86 -3.62 6.99
C LEU A 9 -5.89 -3.47 8.18
N TYR A 10 -5.04 -4.47 8.40
CA TYR A 10 -4.17 -4.60 9.58
C TYR A 10 -2.73 -4.95 9.18
N PRO A 11 -2.01 -4.01 8.54
CA PRO A 11 -0.60 -4.21 8.24
C PRO A 11 0.20 -4.37 9.53
N ALA A 12 1.13 -5.33 9.55
CA ALA A 12 2.03 -5.53 10.69
C ALA A 12 2.93 -4.30 10.95
N THR A 13 3.25 -3.55 9.90
CA THR A 13 4.06 -2.32 9.94
C THR A 13 3.29 -1.15 9.31
N PRO A 14 2.39 -0.48 10.07
CA PRO A 14 1.55 0.62 9.55
C PRO A 14 2.32 1.78 8.90
N LEU A 15 3.56 2.03 9.34
CA LEU A 15 4.45 3.09 8.84
C LEU A 15 5.67 2.56 8.05
N LEU A 16 5.70 1.25 7.76
CA LEU A 16 6.89 0.52 7.30
C LEU A 16 8.11 0.73 8.21
N LEU A 17 9.27 0.24 7.75
CA LEU A 17 10.53 0.56 8.39
C LEU A 17 10.94 2.00 8.03
N PRO A 18 11.63 2.70 8.94
CA PRO A 18 12.19 4.01 8.61
C PRO A 18 13.17 3.90 7.44
N HIS A 19 13.07 4.85 6.51
CA HIS A 19 14.05 5.06 5.45
C HIS A 19 14.83 6.34 5.74
N GLU A 20 16.04 6.46 5.20
CA GLU A 20 16.82 7.69 5.28
C GLU A 20 17.10 8.22 3.88
N SER A 21 16.94 9.53 3.69
CA SER A 21 17.34 10.21 2.46
C SER A 21 18.88 10.27 2.39
N MET A 22 19.45 9.63 1.37
CA MET A 22 20.90 9.62 1.14
C MET A 22 21.40 10.84 0.35
N GLU A 23 20.48 11.58 -0.26
CA GLU A 23 20.74 12.78 -1.08
C GLU A 23 19.51 13.70 -1.05
N PRO A 24 19.69 15.03 -1.21
CA PRO A 24 18.56 15.96 -1.24
C PRO A 24 17.60 15.61 -2.39
N VAL A 25 16.31 15.48 -2.07
CA VAL A 25 15.28 15.04 -3.03
C VAL A 25 14.03 15.90 -2.95
N GLN A 26 13.43 16.20 -4.10
CA GLN A 26 12.10 16.81 -4.18
C GLN A 26 11.03 15.72 -4.10
N LEU A 27 10.18 15.75 -3.07
CA LEU A 27 9.04 14.84 -2.90
C LEU A 27 7.74 15.63 -2.78
N ALA A 28 6.79 15.39 -3.68
CA ALA A 28 5.48 16.07 -3.72
C ALA A 28 5.58 17.62 -3.68
N GLY A 29 6.65 18.19 -4.26
CA GLY A 29 6.91 19.63 -4.25
C GLY A 29 7.66 20.15 -3.01
N PHE A 30 7.98 19.28 -2.05
CA PHE A 30 8.78 19.62 -0.86
C PHE A 30 10.23 19.20 -1.05
N GLU A 31 11.15 20.01 -0.54
CA GLU A 31 12.56 19.66 -0.43
C GLU A 31 12.80 18.81 0.82
N VAL A 32 13.36 17.62 0.61
CA VAL A 32 13.75 16.69 1.67
C VAL A 32 15.28 16.69 1.74
N PRO A 33 15.87 17.22 2.82
CA PRO A 33 17.31 17.20 3.02
C PRO A 33 17.88 15.79 3.20
N VAL A 34 19.15 15.62 2.84
CA VAL A 34 19.93 14.44 3.20
C VAL A 34 19.90 14.18 4.72
N GLY A 35 19.84 12.91 5.12
CA GLY A 35 19.72 12.48 6.51
C GLY A 35 18.29 12.52 7.07
N SER A 36 17.31 12.97 6.29
CA SER A 36 15.90 12.96 6.75
C SER A 36 15.38 11.54 6.90
N THR A 37 14.78 11.23 8.05
CA THR A 37 14.05 9.97 8.26
C THR A 37 12.66 10.06 7.63
N LEU A 38 12.35 9.10 6.76
CA LEU A 38 11.11 9.00 6.01
C LEU A 38 10.30 7.79 6.47
N PHE A 39 9.00 7.99 6.63
CA PHE A 39 8.03 6.94 6.94
C PHE A 39 6.99 6.83 5.84
N VAL A 40 6.66 5.62 5.45
CA VAL A 40 5.60 5.37 4.47
C VAL A 40 4.34 4.96 5.22
N ASN A 41 3.35 5.84 5.26
CA ASN A 41 2.08 5.57 5.95
C ASN A 41 1.18 4.64 5.12
N VAL A 42 1.52 3.36 5.12
CA VAL A 42 0.76 2.30 4.44
C VAL A 42 -0.66 2.18 5.00
N TRP A 43 -0.85 2.40 6.31
CA TRP A 43 -2.17 2.42 6.92
C TRP A 43 -3.12 3.43 6.27
N LYS A 44 -2.63 4.65 6.02
CA LYS A 44 -3.38 5.70 5.33
C LYS A 44 -3.65 5.32 3.89
N ILE A 45 -2.65 4.80 3.16
CA ILE A 45 -2.80 4.39 1.76
C ILE A 45 -3.87 3.29 1.62
N HIS A 46 -3.85 2.28 2.49
CA HIS A 46 -4.83 1.19 2.48
C HIS A 46 -6.25 1.66 2.87
N ARG A 47 -6.40 2.84 3.47
CA ARG A 47 -7.69 3.42 3.88
C ARG A 47 -8.19 4.53 2.99
N ASP A 48 -7.43 4.90 1.97
CA ASP A 48 -7.78 5.98 1.09
C ASP A 48 -8.89 5.54 0.11
N PRO A 49 -10.09 6.13 0.17
CA PRO A 49 -11.22 5.75 -0.69
C PRO A 49 -10.98 6.05 -2.17
N THR A 50 -9.98 6.88 -2.48
CA THR A 50 -9.56 7.15 -3.87
C THR A 50 -8.97 5.90 -4.54
N PHE A 51 -8.37 5.01 -3.75
CA PHE A 51 -7.72 3.79 -4.23
C PHE A 51 -8.50 2.52 -3.85
N TRP A 52 -9.24 2.54 -2.75
CA TRP A 52 -9.95 1.37 -2.21
C TRP A 52 -11.44 1.67 -2.00
N THR A 53 -12.31 0.97 -2.74
CA THR A 53 -13.76 1.00 -2.45
C THR A 53 -14.04 0.33 -1.11
N ASP A 54 -14.87 0.94 -0.26
CA ASP A 54 -15.20 0.44 1.08
C ASP A 54 -13.93 0.04 1.88
N PRO A 55 -13.00 1.00 2.13
CA PRO A 55 -11.66 0.68 2.63
C PRO A 55 -11.65 0.09 4.05
N GLU A 56 -12.69 0.30 4.83
CA GLU A 56 -12.82 -0.22 6.19
C GLU A 56 -13.48 -1.61 6.25
N GLU A 57 -14.07 -2.07 5.13
CA GLU A 57 -14.72 -3.37 5.06
C GLU A 57 -13.74 -4.50 4.75
N PHE A 58 -13.86 -5.62 5.46
CA PHE A 58 -13.16 -6.85 5.10
C PHE A 58 -13.80 -7.51 3.88
N LYS A 59 -13.24 -7.25 2.69
CA LYS A 59 -13.76 -7.68 1.38
C LYS A 59 -12.69 -8.42 0.57
N PRO A 60 -12.30 -9.67 0.95
CA PRO A 60 -11.23 -10.42 0.28
C PRO A 60 -11.39 -10.59 -1.22
N LYS A 61 -12.64 -10.52 -1.73
CA LYS A 61 -12.96 -10.59 -3.15
C LYS A 61 -12.25 -9.53 -3.99
N ARG A 62 -11.89 -8.36 -3.42
CA ARG A 62 -11.13 -7.31 -4.14
C ARG A 62 -9.76 -7.80 -4.63
N PHE A 63 -9.18 -8.79 -3.94
CA PHE A 63 -7.91 -9.43 -4.32
C PHE A 63 -8.07 -10.72 -5.14
N LEU A 64 -9.25 -10.98 -5.73
CA LEU A 64 -9.50 -12.13 -6.60
C LEU A 64 -9.51 -11.78 -8.09
N CYS A 65 -9.51 -10.50 -8.46
CA CYS A 65 -9.48 -10.06 -9.85
C CYS A 65 -8.06 -10.09 -10.45
N SER A 66 -7.60 -11.29 -10.79
CA SER A 66 -6.65 -11.58 -11.88
C SER A 66 -6.58 -13.10 -12.09
N ARG A 67 -7.65 -13.69 -12.62
CA ARG A 67 -7.63 -15.08 -13.13
C ARG A 67 -8.54 -15.21 -14.35
N ASN A 68 -8.33 -14.35 -15.34
CA ASN A 68 -8.83 -14.58 -16.69
C ASN A 68 -7.75 -15.19 -17.62
N GLU A 69 -6.67 -15.77 -17.08
CA GLU A 69 -5.63 -16.50 -17.84
C GLU A 69 -5.55 -18.00 -17.49
N LEU A 70 -6.60 -18.59 -16.89
CA LEU A 70 -6.63 -20.05 -16.63
C LEU A 70 -7.78 -20.78 -17.34
N THR A 71 -8.34 -20.19 -18.40
CA THR A 71 -9.34 -20.85 -19.26
C THR A 71 -8.98 -20.67 -20.74
N SER A 72 -7.81 -21.16 -21.15
CA SER A 72 -7.53 -21.45 -22.57
C SER A 72 -6.63 -22.69 -22.69
N PHE A 73 -7.09 -23.81 -22.15
CA PHE A 73 -6.72 -25.12 -22.65
C PHE A 73 -8.03 -25.88 -22.85
N GLY A 74 -8.63 -25.62 -24.01
CA GLY A 74 -9.51 -26.54 -24.71
C GLY A 74 -8.74 -27.12 -25.87
#